data_AF-D8G0Z2-F1
#
_entry.id   AF-D8G0Z2-F1
#
_cell.length_a   1.000
_cell.length_b   1.000
_cell.length_c   1.000
_cell.angle_alpha   90.00
_cell.angle_beta   90.00
_cell.angle_gamma   90.00
#
_symmetry.space_group_name_H-M   'P 1'
#
loop_
_entity.id
_entity.type
_entity.pdbx_description
1 polymer ?
#
loop_
_entity_poly.entity_id
_entity_poly.type
_entity_poly.pdbx_seq_one_letter_code
_entity_poly.pdbx_strand_id
1 'polypeptide(L)'
;MCEIIFGHRNKYTYWYLTTDPETLPINSTSYVMTNIDKIKYQDVGNIYGERTWIEYGFRQSKSELGWSDFHVTKYNDIAKWWSAICCAFLLVSMRAISTQPSELSDLSTCQSELNSYLAEHPDWDFNQG
;
A
#
# COMPACT_ATOMS: atom_id res chain seq x y z
N MET A 1 -19.54 12.74 -6.74
CA MET A 1 -18.15 13.12 -7.07
C MET A 1 -18.17 13.92 -8.36
N CYS A 2 -17.59 15.12 -8.36
CA CYS A 2 -17.51 15.97 -9.56
C CYS A 2 -16.18 16.76 -9.58
N GLU A 3 -15.80 17.26 -10.75
CA GLU A 3 -14.59 18.06 -11.00
C GLU A 3 -14.80 19.52 -10.57
N ILE A 4 -13.79 20.18 -9.99
CA ILE A 4 -13.86 21.56 -9.50
C ILE A 4 -13.75 22.59 -10.63
N ILE A 5 -12.91 22.31 -11.63
CA ILE A 5 -12.67 23.19 -12.76
C ILE A 5 -12.97 22.41 -14.03
N PHE A 6 -14.20 22.52 -14.50
CA PHE A 6 -14.64 21.79 -15.69
C PHE A 6 -14.08 22.45 -16.97
N GLY A 7 -13.45 21.66 -17.85
CA GLY A 7 -13.13 22.08 -19.22
C GLY A 7 -11.73 22.66 -19.47
N HIS A 8 -10.96 23.04 -18.44
CA HIS A 8 -9.55 23.39 -18.59
C HIS A 8 -8.66 22.27 -18.06
N ARG A 9 -8.37 21.29 -18.93
CA ARG A 9 -7.38 20.23 -18.67
C ARG A 9 -5.98 20.83 -18.63
N ASN A 10 -5.67 21.48 -17.53
CA ASN A 10 -4.31 21.83 -17.16
C ASN A 10 -3.58 20.56 -16.70
N LYS A 11 -2.27 20.66 -16.50
CA LYS A 11 -1.44 19.58 -15.92
C LYS A 11 -2.03 18.99 -14.62
N TYR A 12 -2.77 19.81 -13.87
CA TYR A 12 -3.41 19.39 -12.63
C TYR A 12 -4.92 19.52 -12.72
N THR A 13 -5.60 18.47 -12.25
CA THR A 13 -7.06 18.38 -12.18
C THR A 13 -7.49 18.32 -10.72
N TYR A 14 -8.61 18.95 -10.39
CA TYR A 14 -9.09 19.09 -9.02
C TYR A 14 -10.47 18.44 -8.87
N TRP A 15 -10.65 17.66 -7.80
CA TRP A 15 -11.80 16.81 -7.55
C TRP A 15 -12.34 17.01 -6.14
N TYR A 16 -13.65 16.90 -5.96
CA TYR A 16 -14.27 16.69 -4.64
C TYR A 16 -14.90 15.31 -4.56
N LEU A 17 -14.46 14.57 -3.56
CA LEU A 17 -15.00 13.29 -3.15
C LEU A 17 -15.97 13.55 -2.01
N THR A 18 -17.26 13.36 -2.23
CA THR A 18 -18.31 13.59 -1.22
C THR A 18 -19.38 12.52 -1.34
N THR A 19 -19.99 12.17 -0.21
CA THR A 19 -21.19 11.34 -0.15
C THR A 19 -22.43 12.13 -0.58
N ASP A 20 -22.46 13.44 -0.32
CA ASP A 20 -23.57 14.32 -0.68
C ASP A 20 -23.06 15.53 -1.49
N PRO A 21 -23.38 15.60 -2.80
CA PRO A 21 -22.97 16.70 -3.67
C PRO A 21 -23.76 17.99 -3.46
N GLU A 22 -24.93 17.98 -2.81
CA GLU A 22 -25.73 19.19 -2.61
C GLU A 22 -25.31 19.97 -1.36
N THR A 23 -25.07 19.27 -0.25
CA THR A 23 -24.74 19.91 1.03
C THR A 23 -23.24 20.03 1.29
N LEU A 24 -22.40 19.27 0.57
CA LEU A 24 -20.94 19.20 0.73
C LEU A 24 -20.49 19.19 2.20
N PRO A 25 -20.83 18.14 2.98
CA PRO A 25 -20.51 18.10 4.39
C PRO A 25 -19.00 18.05 4.60
N ILE A 26 -18.48 18.90 5.49
CA ILE A 26 -17.02 19.00 5.76
C ILE A 26 -16.41 17.67 6.21
N ASN A 27 -17.15 16.86 6.95
CA ASN A 27 -16.67 15.58 7.48
C ASN A 27 -16.65 14.44 6.45
N SER A 28 -17.35 14.58 5.34
CA SER A 28 -17.42 13.56 4.28
C SER A 28 -16.89 14.05 2.93
N THR A 29 -16.44 15.32 2.85
CA THR A 29 -15.89 15.91 1.63
C THR A 29 -14.36 15.94 1.69
N SER A 30 -13.71 15.26 0.75
CA SER A 30 -12.26 15.35 0.52
C SER A 30 -11.97 16.10 -0.78
N TYR A 31 -11.01 17.03 -0.72
CA TYR A 31 -10.52 17.76 -1.89
C TYR A 31 -9.23 17.11 -2.38
N VAL A 32 -9.21 16.67 -3.63
CA VAL A 32 -8.11 15.89 -4.21
C VAL A 32 -7.60 16.56 -5.47
N MET A 33 -6.28 16.63 -5.58
CA MET A 33 -5.57 17.14 -6.76
C MET A 33 -4.84 15.98 -7.43
N THR A 34 -5.01 15.82 -8.73
CA THR A 34 -4.33 14.77 -9.51
C THR A 34 -3.53 15.36 -10.66
N ASN A 35 -2.45 14.68 -11.03
CA ASN A 35 -1.62 14.95 -12.22
C ASN A 35 -1.68 13.76 -13.20
N ILE A 36 -2.83 13.07 -13.25
CA ILE A 36 -3.01 11.87 -14.06
C ILE A 36 -3.81 12.25 -15.29
N ASP A 37 -3.19 12.10 -16.46
CA ASP A 37 -3.83 12.40 -17.73
C ASP A 37 -5.02 11.47 -18.00
N LYS A 38 -6.15 12.05 -18.41
CA LYS A 38 -7.38 11.33 -18.82
C LYS A 38 -7.93 10.34 -17.78
N ILE A 39 -7.69 10.56 -16.49
CA ILE A 39 -8.29 9.76 -15.42
C ILE A 39 -9.82 9.85 -15.47
N LYS A 40 -10.51 8.71 -15.34
CA LYS A 40 -11.98 8.70 -15.21
C LYS A 40 -12.35 9.05 -13.78
N TYR A 41 -13.49 9.70 -13.60
CA TYR A 41 -13.96 10.11 -12.27
C TYR A 41 -14.05 8.92 -11.29
N GLN A 42 -14.55 7.76 -11.73
CA GLN A 42 -14.66 6.56 -10.87
C GLN A 42 -13.30 6.10 -10.34
N ASP A 43 -12.26 6.21 -11.17
CA ASP A 43 -10.91 5.74 -10.84
C ASP A 43 -10.25 6.65 -9.78
N VAL A 44 -10.55 7.95 -9.77
CA VAL A 44 -10.02 8.89 -8.76
C VAL A 44 -10.43 8.47 -7.36
N GLY A 45 -11.69 8.05 -7.18
CA GLY A 45 -12.23 7.62 -5.88
C GLY A 45 -11.57 6.34 -5.41
N ASN A 46 -11.44 5.36 -6.31
CA ASN A 46 -10.79 4.09 -6.01
C ASN A 46 -9.32 4.31 -5.62
N ILE A 47 -8.54 5.02 -6.45
CA ILE A 47 -7.12 5.31 -6.20
C ILE A 47 -6.93 6.10 -4.91
N TYR A 48 -7.78 7.10 -4.65
CA TYR A 48 -7.68 7.85 -3.40
C TYR A 48 -8.08 7.02 -2.18
N GLY A 49 -9.00 6.06 -2.35
CA GLY A 49 -9.41 5.10 -1.34
C GLY A 49 -8.28 4.17 -0.88
N GLU A 50 -7.35 3.83 -1.78
CA GLU A 50 -6.19 2.97 -1.50
C GLU A 50 -5.31 3.49 -0.36
N ARG A 51 -5.34 4.80 -0.07
CA ARG A 51 -4.63 5.38 1.09
C ARG A 51 -5.01 4.74 2.42
N THR A 52 -6.24 4.21 2.52
CA THR A 52 -6.75 3.56 3.73
C THR A 52 -6.03 2.24 3.98
N TRP A 53 -5.64 1.52 2.92
CA TRP A 53 -4.87 0.27 3.04
C TRP A 53 -3.47 0.51 3.60
N ILE A 54 -2.87 1.67 3.30
CA ILE A 54 -1.60 2.09 3.91
C ILE A 54 -1.75 2.22 5.43
N GLU A 55 -2.84 2.84 5.89
CA GLU A 55 -3.13 2.98 7.33
C GLU A 55 -3.33 1.62 8.00
N TYR A 56 -4.09 0.72 7.36
CA TYR A 56 -4.25 -0.66 7.84
C TYR A 56 -2.92 -1.42 7.90
N GLY A 57 -2.06 -1.29 6.89
CA GLY A 57 -0.74 -1.91 6.85
C GLY A 57 0.17 -1.42 7.98
N PHE A 58 0.14 -0.12 8.29
CA PHE A 58 0.86 0.42 9.45
C PHE A 58 0.29 -0.09 10.78
N ARG A 59 -1.03 -0.23 10.89
CA ARG A 59 -1.65 -0.78 12.10
C ARG A 59 -1.16 -2.21 12.35
N GLN A 60 -1.23 -3.07 11.34
CA GLN A 60 -0.76 -4.46 11.43
C GLN A 60 0.74 -4.54 11.71
N SER A 61 1.56 -3.75 11.00
CA SER A 61 3.01 -3.71 11.22
C SER A 61 3.35 -3.28 12.65
N LYS A 62 2.55 -2.39 13.25
CA LYS A 62 2.79 -1.93 14.62
C LYS A 62 2.30 -2.92 15.68
N SER A 63 1.18 -3.60 15.44
CA SER A 63 0.53 -4.46 16.45
C SER A 63 0.94 -5.92 16.40
N GLU A 64 1.20 -6.48 15.21
CA GLU A 64 1.40 -7.93 15.03
C GLU A 64 2.86 -8.32 14.82
N LEU A 65 3.68 -7.42 14.26
CA LEU A 65 5.11 -7.67 13.97
C LEU A 65 6.05 -7.21 15.09
N GLY A 66 5.52 -7.01 16.30
CA GLY A 66 6.33 -6.76 17.50
C GLY A 66 6.94 -5.36 17.61
N TRP A 67 6.57 -4.40 16.76
CA TRP A 67 7.02 -3.01 16.91
C TRP A 67 6.67 -2.42 18.28
N SER A 68 5.48 -2.73 18.81
CA SER A 68 5.07 -2.32 20.17
C SER A 68 5.75 -3.11 21.28
N ASP A 69 6.24 -4.31 20.99
CA ASP A 69 6.71 -5.26 22.00
C ASP A 69 8.20 -5.06 22.30
N PHE A 70 8.98 -4.64 21.29
CA PHE A 70 10.42 -4.40 21.42
C PHE A 70 10.75 -2.91 21.51
N HIS A 71 11.22 -2.48 22.68
CA HIS A 71 11.63 -1.09 22.90
C HIS A 71 13.10 -0.89 22.52
N VAL A 72 13.34 -0.47 21.27
CA VAL A 72 14.66 -0.03 20.81
C VAL A 72 14.81 1.47 21.05
N THR A 73 15.91 1.92 21.67
CA THR A 73 16.09 3.33 22.08
C THR A 73 17.08 4.10 21.21
N LYS A 74 18.04 3.42 20.60
CA LYS A 74 19.04 4.05 19.71
C LYS A 74 18.44 4.24 18.31
N TYR A 75 18.54 5.44 17.76
CA TYR A 75 17.96 5.77 16.46
C TYR A 75 18.44 4.85 15.32
N ASN A 76 19.74 4.56 15.26
CA ASN A 76 20.29 3.67 14.24
C ASN A 76 19.70 2.26 14.32
N ASP A 77 19.42 1.78 15.53
CA ASP A 77 18.86 0.45 15.74
C ASP A 77 17.34 0.46 15.49
N ILE A 78 16.64 1.56 15.82
CA ILE A 78 15.23 1.77 15.46
C ILE A 78 15.05 1.74 13.94
N ALA A 79 15.92 2.43 13.19
CA ALA A 79 15.85 2.46 11.73
C ALA A 79 16.04 1.06 11.13
N LYS A 80 17.05 0.31 11.61
CA LYS A 80 17.29 -1.08 11.18
C LYS A 80 16.12 -2.00 11.54
N TRP A 81 15.58 -1.87 12.75
CA TRP A 81 14.44 -2.64 13.23
C TRP A 81 13.19 -2.38 12.38
N TRP A 82 12.92 -1.11 12.07
CA TRP A 82 11.83 -0.72 11.19
C TRP A 82 11.99 -1.30 9.78
N SER A 83 13.19 -1.22 9.20
CA SER A 83 13.47 -1.84 7.90
C SER A 83 13.22 -3.36 7.91
N ALA A 84 13.60 -4.06 8.97
CA ALA A 84 13.34 -5.50 9.11
C ALA A 84 11.83 -5.81 9.19
N ILE A 85 11.06 -5.03 9.95
CA ILE A 85 9.60 -5.16 10.01
C ILE A 85 8.96 -4.91 8.64
N CYS A 86 9.40 -3.87 7.91
CA CYS A 86 8.91 -3.62 6.56
C CYS A 86 9.19 -4.79 5.60
N CYS A 87 10.38 -5.39 5.66
CA CYS A 87 10.71 -6.57 4.87
C CYS A 87 9.85 -7.79 5.23
N ALA A 88 9.67 -8.06 6.52
CA ALA A 88 8.84 -9.16 7.00
C ALA A 88 7.37 -8.97 6.58
N PHE A 89 6.83 -7.76 6.77
CA PHE A 89 5.47 -7.41 6.35
C PHE A 89 5.28 -7.57 4.84
N LEU A 90 6.25 -7.15 4.03
CA LEU A 90 6.23 -7.31 2.58
C LEU A 90 6.17 -8.80 2.19
N LEU A 91 7.02 -9.62 2.81
CA LEU A 91 7.08 -11.06 2.52
C LEU A 91 5.77 -11.76 2.87
N VAL A 92 5.20 -11.47 4.04
CA VAL A 92 3.88 -12.01 4.46
C VAL A 92 2.78 -11.54 3.51
N SER A 93 2.80 -10.26 3.12
CA SER A 93 1.82 -9.70 2.18
C SER A 93 1.89 -10.37 0.81
N MET A 94 3.10 -10.55 0.26
CA MET A 94 3.30 -11.28 -1.01
C MET A 94 2.77 -12.72 -0.91
N ARG A 95 3.05 -13.40 0.20
CA ARG A 95 2.56 -14.76 0.42
C ARG A 95 1.03 -14.82 0.52
N ALA A 96 0.40 -13.87 1.21
CA ALA A 96 -1.04 -13.79 1.34
C ALA A 96 -1.72 -13.57 -0.02
N ILE A 97 -1.14 -12.74 -0.89
CA ILE A 97 -1.61 -12.55 -2.26
C ILE A 97 -1.49 -13.86 -3.06
N SER A 98 -0.37 -14.58 -2.92
CA SER A 98 -0.15 -15.87 -3.60
C SER A 98 -1.16 -16.96 -3.20
N THR A 99 -1.75 -16.90 -2.00
CA THR A 99 -2.74 -17.88 -1.54
C THR A 99 -4.17 -17.57 -1.99
N GLN A 100 -4.42 -16.41 -2.60
CA GLN A 100 -5.73 -16.10 -3.19
C GLN A 100 -5.89 -16.83 -4.54
N PRO A 101 -6.97 -17.60 -4.74
CA PRO A 101 -7.22 -18.24 -6.01
C PRO A 101 -7.66 -17.19 -7.03
N SER A 102 -6.91 -17.08 -8.13
CA SER A 102 -7.21 -16.35 -9.38
C SER A 102 -7.43 -14.84 -9.26
N GLU A 103 -6.48 -14.03 -9.80
CA GLU A 103 -6.72 -12.85 -10.68
C GLU A 103 -5.50 -11.93 -10.95
N LEU A 104 -4.27 -12.29 -10.58
CA LEU A 104 -3.08 -11.43 -10.82
C LEU A 104 -2.00 -12.15 -11.64
N SER A 105 -2.18 -12.17 -12.97
CA SER A 105 -1.21 -12.73 -13.93
C SER A 105 0.16 -12.07 -13.85
N ASP A 106 0.22 -10.78 -13.52
CA ASP A 106 1.47 -10.00 -13.62
C ASP A 106 2.34 -10.12 -12.35
N LEU A 107 1.74 -10.49 -11.21
CA LEU A 107 2.49 -10.77 -9.98
C LEU A 107 3.09 -12.19 -9.98
N SER A 108 2.62 -13.07 -10.88
CA SER A 108 3.13 -14.43 -11.01
C SER A 108 4.60 -14.49 -11.44
N THR A 109 5.06 -13.53 -12.25
CA THR A 109 6.45 -13.44 -12.70
C THR A 109 7.38 -13.04 -11.55
N CYS A 110 7.06 -11.96 -10.83
CA CYS A 110 7.79 -11.56 -9.62
C CYS A 110 7.83 -12.68 -8.57
N GLN A 111 6.74 -13.44 -8.44
CA GLN A 111 6.68 -14.58 -7.52
C GLN A 111 7.59 -15.73 -7.95
N SER A 112 7.67 -16.03 -9.25
CA SER A 112 8.55 -17.08 -9.77
C SER A 112 10.03 -16.74 -9.53
N GLU A 113 10.41 -15.48 -9.74
CA GLU A 113 11.76 -14.96 -9.49
C GLU A 113 12.11 -14.92 -8.00
N LEU A 114 11.17 -14.51 -7.14
CA LEU A 114 11.37 -14.51 -5.69
C LEU A 114 11.50 -15.95 -5.17
N ASN A 115 10.66 -16.87 -5.64
CA ASN A 115 10.71 -18.27 -5.23
C ASN A 115 11.99 -18.97 -5.69
N SER A 116 12.48 -18.68 -6.90
CA SER A 116 13.78 -19.22 -7.34
C SER A 116 14.92 -18.65 -6.51
N TYR A 117 14.90 -17.34 -6.22
CA TYR A 117 15.91 -16.71 -5.37
C TYR A 117 15.91 -17.25 -3.93
N LEU A 118 14.73 -17.46 -3.34
CA LEU A 118 14.58 -18.03 -2.01
C LEU A 118 15.00 -19.50 -1.96
N ALA A 119 14.65 -20.29 -2.98
CA ALA A 119 15.03 -21.71 -3.06
C ALA A 119 16.53 -21.93 -3.25
N GLU A 120 17.25 -20.96 -3.84
CA GLU A 120 18.70 -21.03 -4.07
C GLU A 120 19.53 -20.42 -2.93
N HIS A 121 18.90 -20.02 -1.80
CA HIS A 121 19.65 -19.35 -0.75
C HIS A 121 20.70 -20.28 -0.12
N PRO A 122 22.01 -19.94 -0.18
CA PRO A 122 23.10 -20.82 0.27
C PRO A 122 22.98 -21.26 1.73
N ASP A 123 22.34 -20.43 2.55
CA ASP A 123 22.19 -20.67 4.00
C ASP A 123 20.91 -21.45 4.39
N TRP A 124 20.08 -21.88 3.43
CA TRP A 124 18.87 -22.68 3.75
C TRP A 124 19.16 -24.17 3.99
N ASP A 125 20.29 -24.68 3.50
CA ASP A 125 20.68 -26.10 3.60
C ASP A 125 21.60 -26.44 4.78
N PHE A 126 21.74 -25.54 5.76
CA PHE A 126 22.46 -25.90 6.99
C PHE A 126 21.56 -26.76 7.89
N ASN A 127 21.65 -28.08 7.68
CA ASN A 127 21.41 -29.12 8.69
C ASN A 127 22.36 -28.95 9.90
N GLN A 128 22.40 -27.76 10.51
CA GLN A 128 23.01 -27.50 11.81
C GLN A 128 21.88 -27.39 12.84
N GLY A 129 21.20 -28.51 13.04
CA GLY A 129 20.41 -28.82 14.23
C GLY A 129 21.10 -29.92 15.01
#